data_AF-A0A6P1NWN6-F1
#
_entry.id   AF-A0A6P1NWN6-F1
#
_cell.length_a   1.000
_cell.length_b   1.000
_cell.length_c   1.000
_cell.angle_alpha   90.00
_cell.angle_beta   90.00
_cell.angle_gamma   90.00
#
_symmetry.space_group_name_H-M   'P 1'
#
loop_
_entity.id
_entity.type
_entity.pdbx_description
1 polymer ?
#
loop_
_entity_poly.entity_id
_entity_poly.type
_entity_poly.pdbx_seq_one_letter_code
_entity_poly.pdbx_strand_id
1 'polypeptide(L)'
;MLYSDFSLPSLADSQIIEFRSYAIKMNFIPNQQARQRLAEKLQLPFSEDMKDWEYEVSDYKRMRDFIAEYDKLNTTTKERETLLEMVLDGLESLLEQSKLSEFEFYFPSVEERIKQNFAIHEPSLTYWTNIEFKISERLKLLLKTDFE
;
A
#
# COMPACT_ATOMS: atom_id res chain seq x y z
N MET A 1 41.38 17.51 14.31
CA MET A 1 41.45 16.05 14.40
C MET A 1 40.27 15.52 13.61
N LEU A 2 40.54 14.96 12.43
CA LEU A 2 39.55 14.49 11.45
C LEU A 2 38.90 13.19 11.98
N TYR A 3 37.58 13.09 11.96
CA TYR A 3 36.89 11.81 12.10
C TYR A 3 37.01 11.06 10.78
N SER A 4 38.00 10.19 10.69
CA SER A 4 38.18 9.22 9.60
C SER A 4 37.31 7.99 9.83
N ASP A 5 36.56 7.64 8.79
CA ASP A 5 36.18 6.27 8.39
C ASP A 5 35.35 5.43 9.37
N PHE A 6 34.04 5.69 9.41
CA PHE A 6 33.09 4.59 9.51
C PHE A 6 32.99 3.89 8.16
N SER A 7 33.90 2.94 7.91
CA SER A 7 33.70 1.96 6.85
C SER A 7 32.52 1.08 7.28
N LEU A 8 31.36 1.26 6.64
CA LEU A 8 30.26 0.32 6.76
C LEU A 8 30.79 -1.07 6.36
N PRO A 9 30.58 -2.13 7.15
CA PRO A 9 30.97 -3.47 6.73
C PRO A 9 30.30 -3.76 5.37
N SER A 10 31.05 -4.34 4.43
CA SER A 10 30.48 -4.74 3.13
C SER A 10 29.45 -5.84 3.40
N LEU A 11 28.20 -5.44 3.57
CA LEU A 11 27.07 -6.34 3.70
C LEU A 11 26.97 -7.15 2.41
N ALA A 12 26.68 -8.45 2.52
CA ALA A 12 26.33 -9.25 1.35
C ALA A 12 25.09 -8.64 0.68
N ASP A 13 24.95 -8.76 -0.63
CA ASP A 13 23.82 -8.18 -1.38
C ASP A 13 22.46 -8.57 -0.77
N SER A 14 22.33 -9.80 -0.27
CA SER A 14 21.14 -10.28 0.44
C SER A 14 20.82 -9.52 1.73
N GLN A 15 21.84 -9.15 2.51
CA GLN A 15 21.69 -8.38 3.74
C GLN A 15 21.40 -6.90 3.47
N ILE A 16 21.94 -6.36 2.37
CA ILE A 16 21.60 -5.00 1.89
C ILE A 16 20.13 -4.97 1.44
N ILE A 17 19.68 -5.99 0.71
CA ILE A 17 18.29 -6.13 0.27
C ILE A 17 17.35 -6.27 1.48
N GLU A 18 17.69 -7.11 2.45
CA GLU A 18 16.89 -7.29 3.67
C GLU A 18 16.83 -6.01 4.51
N PHE A 19 17.95 -5.32 4.69
CA PHE A 19 17.99 -4.04 5.42
C PHE A 19 17.21 -2.93 4.70
N ARG A 20 17.30 -2.85 3.37
CA ARG A 20 16.51 -1.91 2.56
C ARG A 20 15.03 -2.23 2.62
N SER A 21 14.65 -3.50 2.46
CA SER A 21 13.27 -3.97 2.61
C SER A 21 12.71 -3.65 4.00
N TYR A 22 13.51 -3.85 5.04
CA TYR A 22 13.14 -3.49 6.41
C TYR A 22 13.01 -1.98 6.61
N ALA A 23 13.92 -1.17 6.05
CA ALA A 23 13.85 0.29 6.11
C ALA A 23 12.64 0.85 5.33
N ILE A 24 12.27 0.23 4.21
CA ILE A 24 11.08 0.55 3.41
C ILE A 24 9.80 0.16 4.17
N LYS A 25 9.76 -1.04 4.77
CA LYS A 25 8.66 -1.50 5.62
C LYS A 25 8.50 -0.65 6.88
N MET A 26 9.60 -0.10 7.43
CA MET A 26 9.53 0.88 8.52
C MET A 26 9.08 2.28 8.07
N ASN A 27 9.08 2.58 6.77
CA ASN A 27 8.65 3.87 6.23
C ASN A 27 7.13 3.94 5.98
N PHE A 28 6.43 2.80 5.98
CA PHE A 28 4.98 2.76 5.89
C PHE A 28 4.40 1.73 6.86
N ILE A 29 4.00 2.21 8.04
CA ILE A 29 3.23 1.44 9.02
C ILE A 29 1.84 2.08 9.09
N PRO A 30 0.78 1.38 8.65
CA PRO A 30 -0.59 1.88 8.73
C PRO A 30 -0.94 2.34 10.14
N ASN A 31 -1.49 3.54 10.23
CA ASN A 31 -1.77 4.17 11.51
C ASN A 31 -2.84 3.38 12.28
N GLN A 32 -2.53 2.91 13.49
CA GLN A 32 -3.43 2.08 14.30
C GLN A 32 -4.80 2.74 14.53
N GLN A 33 -4.84 4.05 14.77
CA GLN A 33 -6.09 4.77 14.96
C GLN A 33 -6.91 4.84 13.68
N ALA A 34 -6.27 4.99 12.52
CA ALA A 34 -6.95 4.94 11.22
C ALA A 34 -7.53 3.55 10.97
N ARG A 35 -6.76 2.48 11.22
CA ARG A 35 -7.23 1.09 11.10
C ARG A 35 -8.47 0.82 11.96
N GLN A 36 -8.43 1.22 13.23
CA GLN A 36 -9.58 1.06 14.13
C GLN A 36 -10.83 1.80 13.61
N ARG A 37 -10.70 3.07 13.23
CA ARG A 37 -11.85 3.85 12.72
C ARG A 37 -12.41 3.27 11.44
N LEU A 38 -11.54 2.82 10.52
CA LEU A 38 -11.98 2.15 9.29
C LEU A 38 -12.68 0.84 9.59
N ALA A 39 -12.18 0.06 10.54
CA ALA A 39 -12.85 -1.16 10.97
C ALA A 39 -14.27 -0.90 11.47
N GLU A 40 -14.47 0.15 12.28
CA GLU A 40 -15.79 0.58 12.75
C GLU A 40 -16.68 1.05 11.59
N LYS A 41 -16.17 1.92 10.71
CA LYS A 41 -16.91 2.48 9.56
C LYS A 41 -17.34 1.43 8.55
N LEU A 42 -16.47 0.47 8.28
CA LEU A 42 -16.65 -0.56 7.26
C LEU A 42 -17.14 -1.90 7.83
N GLN A 43 -17.35 -1.99 9.15
CA GLN A 43 -17.74 -3.21 9.84
C GLN A 43 -16.79 -4.38 9.54
N LEU A 44 -15.49 -4.14 9.69
CA LEU A 44 -14.44 -5.14 9.50
C LEU A 44 -13.97 -5.67 10.87
N PRO A 45 -13.49 -6.92 10.94
CA PRO A 45 -12.87 -7.43 12.17
C PRO A 45 -11.62 -6.61 12.50
N PHE A 46 -11.36 -6.35 13.78
CA PHE A 46 -10.19 -5.60 14.21
C PHE A 46 -9.68 -6.10 15.57
N SER A 47 -8.36 -6.19 15.68
CA SER A 47 -7.62 -6.39 16.91
C SER A 47 -6.33 -5.58 16.85
N GLU A 48 -5.89 -5.03 17.97
CA GLU A 48 -4.62 -4.28 18.04
C GLU A 48 -3.40 -5.16 17.70
N ASP A 49 -3.52 -6.47 17.90
CA ASP A 49 -2.47 -7.45 17.62
C ASP A 49 -2.33 -7.82 16.13
N MET A 50 -3.28 -7.39 15.27
CA MET A 50 -3.21 -7.61 13.82
C MET A 50 -2.16 -6.67 13.21
N LYS A 51 -1.01 -7.24 12.84
CA LYS A 51 0.13 -6.46 12.33
C LYS A 51 -0.11 -5.94 10.92
N ASP A 52 -0.57 -6.82 10.04
CA ASP A 52 -0.76 -6.57 8.60
C ASP A 52 -2.28 -6.51 8.29
N TRP A 53 -3.03 -5.84 9.18
CA TRP A 53 -4.50 -5.83 9.22
C TRP A 53 -5.15 -5.51 7.87
N GLU A 54 -4.67 -4.47 7.19
CA GLU A 54 -5.13 -4.02 5.87
C GLU A 54 -5.11 -5.14 4.82
N TYR A 55 -4.15 -6.05 4.88
CA TYR A 55 -4.07 -7.20 3.98
C TYR A 55 -4.94 -8.36 4.47
N GLU A 56 -5.08 -8.55 5.78
CA GLU A 56 -5.96 -9.58 6.37
C GLU A 56 -7.44 -9.33 6.11
N VAL A 57 -7.84 -8.05 6.04
CA VAL A 57 -9.25 -7.64 5.87
C VAL A 57 -9.59 -7.12 4.46
N SER A 58 -8.58 -6.98 3.61
CA SER A 58 -8.78 -6.70 2.19
C SER A 58 -9.56 -7.84 1.54
N ASP A 59 -10.63 -7.49 0.82
CA ASP A 59 -11.43 -8.41 0.02
C ASP A 59 -11.84 -7.69 -1.25
N TYR A 60 -11.45 -8.22 -2.41
CA TYR A 60 -11.82 -7.64 -3.70
C TYR A 60 -13.34 -7.49 -3.89
N LYS A 61 -14.15 -8.29 -3.20
CA LYS A 61 -15.62 -8.19 -3.23
C LYS A 61 -16.13 -6.91 -2.57
N ARG A 62 -15.32 -6.30 -1.70
CA ARG A 62 -15.60 -5.05 -0.98
C ARG A 62 -14.93 -3.82 -1.61
N MET A 63 -14.30 -3.95 -2.77
CA MET A 63 -13.65 -2.84 -3.50
C MET A 63 -14.52 -1.58 -3.59
N ARG A 64 -15.81 -1.75 -3.88
CA ARG A 64 -16.76 -0.63 -3.94
C ARG A 64 -16.88 0.10 -2.60
N ASP A 65 -16.94 -0.62 -1.48
CA ASP A 65 -17.06 -0.03 -0.15
C ASP A 65 -15.78 0.74 0.22
N PHE A 66 -14.62 0.17 -0.07
CA PHE A 66 -13.33 0.78 0.24
C PHE A 66 -13.12 2.07 -0.56
N ILE A 67 -13.40 2.03 -1.87
CA ILE A 67 -13.36 3.21 -2.73
C ILE A 67 -14.38 4.26 -2.27
N ALA A 68 -15.60 3.86 -1.94
CA ALA A 68 -16.63 4.79 -1.48
C ALA A 68 -16.26 5.47 -0.16
N GLU A 69 -15.63 4.77 0.78
CA GLU A 69 -15.12 5.37 2.03
C GLU A 69 -13.94 6.31 1.75
N TYR A 70 -13.04 5.94 0.84
CA TYR A 70 -11.89 6.76 0.46
C TYR A 70 -12.32 8.16 -0.01
N ASP A 71 -13.39 8.21 -0.81
CA ASP A 71 -13.91 9.44 -1.43
C ASP A 71 -14.68 10.36 -0.46
N LYS A 72 -15.03 9.89 0.74
CA LYS A 72 -15.78 10.73 1.68
C LYS A 72 -14.93 11.92 2.15
N LEU A 73 -15.60 13.06 2.31
CA LEU A 73 -14.98 14.30 2.78
C LEU A 73 -14.42 14.19 4.20
N ASN A 74 -15.02 13.36 5.05
CA ASN A 74 -14.61 13.15 6.43
C ASN A 74 -13.58 12.02 6.60
N THR A 75 -13.10 11.43 5.50
CA THR A 75 -12.01 10.46 5.53
C THR A 75 -10.68 11.19 5.62
N THR A 76 -9.93 10.90 6.67
CA THR A 76 -8.64 11.53 6.98
C THR A 76 -7.54 11.00 6.06
N THR A 77 -6.44 11.75 5.94
CA THR A 77 -5.26 11.33 5.16
C THR A 77 -4.74 9.95 5.57
N LYS A 78 -4.67 9.65 6.87
CA LYS A 78 -4.22 8.34 7.38
C LYS A 78 -5.18 7.20 7.07
N GLU A 79 -6.47 7.48 7.06
CA GLU A 79 -7.47 6.51 6.60
C GLU A 79 -7.36 6.30 5.08
N ARG A 80 -7.11 7.35 4.29
CA ARG A 80 -6.90 7.23 2.84
C ARG A 80 -5.65 6.42 2.48
N GLU A 81 -4.55 6.63 3.19
CA GLU A 81 -3.34 5.80 3.07
C GLU A 81 -3.69 4.31 3.29
N THR A 82 -4.38 3.99 4.39
CA THR A 82 -4.75 2.60 4.72
C THR A 82 -5.75 2.02 3.71
N LEU A 83 -6.73 2.79 3.26
CA LEU A 83 -7.69 2.36 2.25
C LEU A 83 -7.04 2.11 0.90
N LEU A 84 -6.00 2.86 0.54
CA LEU A 84 -5.28 2.60 -0.71
C LEU A 84 -4.59 1.24 -0.66
N GLU A 85 -3.95 0.86 0.45
CA GLU A 85 -3.35 -0.47 0.62
C GLU A 85 -4.37 -1.59 0.36
N MET A 86 -5.54 -1.50 0.99
CA MET A 86 -6.62 -2.47 0.83
C MET A 86 -7.11 -2.53 -0.63
N VAL A 87 -7.16 -1.37 -1.31
CA VAL A 87 -7.58 -1.28 -2.71
C VAL A 87 -6.52 -1.86 -3.65
N LEU A 88 -5.24 -1.61 -3.42
CA LEU A 88 -4.14 -2.17 -4.20
C LEU A 88 -4.06 -3.69 -4.04
N ASP A 89 -4.18 -4.19 -2.81
CA ASP A 89 -4.26 -5.62 -2.51
C ASP A 89 -5.50 -6.28 -3.16
N GLY A 90 -6.64 -5.60 -3.12
CA GLY A 90 -7.84 -6.03 -3.82
C GLY A 90 -7.65 -6.11 -5.35
N LEU A 91 -6.94 -5.16 -5.96
CA LEU A 91 -6.61 -5.20 -7.39
C LEU A 91 -5.67 -6.36 -7.73
N GLU A 92 -4.65 -6.61 -6.91
CA GLU A 92 -3.76 -7.77 -7.11
C GLU A 92 -4.54 -9.08 -6.97
N SER A 93 -5.39 -9.20 -5.95
CA SER A 93 -6.29 -10.34 -5.75
C SER A 93 -7.19 -10.62 -6.95
N LEU A 94 -7.69 -9.58 -7.64
CA LEU A 94 -8.48 -9.75 -8.87
C LEU A 94 -7.63 -10.36 -10.00
N LEU A 95 -6.38 -9.92 -10.15
CA LEU A 95 -5.47 -10.43 -11.17
C LEU A 95 -5.07 -11.89 -10.87
N GLU A 96 -4.75 -12.22 -9.63
CA GLU A 96 -4.44 -13.59 -9.19
C GLU A 96 -5.59 -14.56 -9.47
N GLN A 97 -6.82 -14.10 -9.29
CA GLN A 97 -8.03 -14.87 -9.57
C GLN A 97 -8.49 -14.80 -11.05
N SER A 98 -7.69 -14.20 -11.93
CA SER A 98 -8.01 -14.02 -13.36
C SER A 98 -9.33 -13.27 -13.62
N LYS A 99 -9.75 -12.41 -12.70
CA LYS A 99 -10.95 -11.56 -12.78
C LYS A 99 -10.67 -10.26 -13.53
N LEU A 100 -10.25 -10.40 -14.79
CA LEU A 100 -9.76 -9.29 -15.59
C LEU A 100 -10.84 -8.22 -15.82
N SER A 101 -12.10 -8.59 -16.03
CA SER A 101 -13.17 -7.62 -16.27
C SER A 101 -13.41 -6.71 -15.06
N GLU A 102 -13.40 -7.26 -13.84
CA GLU A 102 -13.51 -6.47 -12.61
C GLU A 102 -12.27 -5.61 -12.35
N PHE A 103 -11.07 -6.14 -12.67
CA PHE A 103 -9.84 -5.35 -12.60
C PHE A 103 -9.92 -4.12 -13.51
N GLU A 104 -10.24 -4.32 -14.80
CA GLU A 104 -10.35 -3.23 -15.79
C GLU A 104 -11.47 -2.24 -15.44
N PHE A 105 -12.49 -2.67 -14.68
CA PHE A 105 -13.53 -1.79 -14.18
C PHE A 105 -13.04 -0.86 -13.08
N TYR A 106 -12.33 -1.38 -12.06
CA TYR A 106 -11.89 -0.58 -10.92
C TYR A 106 -10.63 0.23 -11.20
N PHE A 107 -9.69 -0.36 -11.95
CA PHE A 107 -8.33 0.11 -12.11
C PHE A 107 -8.21 1.57 -12.57
N PRO A 108 -8.91 2.03 -13.64
CA PRO A 108 -8.80 3.42 -14.08
C PRO A 108 -9.20 4.43 -13.01
N SER A 109 -10.17 4.07 -12.17
CA SER A 109 -10.64 4.95 -11.10
C SER A 109 -9.66 5.00 -9.93
N VAL A 110 -8.95 3.90 -9.66
CA VAL A 110 -7.91 3.84 -8.61
C VAL A 110 -6.68 4.63 -9.06
N GLU A 111 -6.27 4.48 -10.33
CA GLU A 111 -5.21 5.28 -10.94
C GLU A 111 -5.47 6.78 -10.80
N GLU A 112 -6.68 7.23 -11.11
CA GLU A 112 -7.03 8.65 -10.99
C GLU A 112 -6.92 9.16 -9.54
N ARG A 113 -7.32 8.36 -8.55
CA ARG A 113 -7.21 8.74 -7.13
C ARG A 113 -5.76 8.84 -6.69
N ILE A 114 -4.90 7.94 -7.17
CA ILE A 114 -3.46 7.99 -6.93
C ILE A 114 -2.89 9.27 -7.53
N LYS A 115 -3.20 9.59 -8.80
CA LYS A 115 -2.76 10.82 -9.48
C LYS A 115 -3.17 12.07 -8.71
N GLN A 116 -4.45 12.17 -8.35
CA GLN A 116 -4.99 13.34 -7.65
C GLN A 116 -4.46 13.53 -6.22
N ASN A 117 -3.99 12.44 -5.59
CA ASN A 117 -3.56 12.43 -4.19
C ASN A 117 -2.14 11.89 -4.04
N PHE A 118 -1.28 12.08 -5.05
CA PHE A 118 0.02 11.41 -5.13
C PHE A 118 0.86 11.60 -3.87
N ALA A 119 0.95 12.84 -3.36
CA ALA A 119 1.70 13.15 -2.15
C ALA A 119 1.23 12.41 -0.88
N ILE A 120 -0.04 12.00 -0.83
CA ILE A 120 -0.57 11.18 0.28
C ILE A 120 -0.07 9.73 0.15
N HIS A 121 0.11 9.26 -1.07
CA HIS A 121 0.31 7.85 -1.40
C HIS A 121 1.74 7.49 -1.75
N GLU A 122 2.62 8.46 -2.01
CA GLU A 122 4.02 8.24 -2.32
C GLU A 122 4.70 7.18 -1.41
N PRO A 123 4.50 7.17 -0.08
CA PRO A 123 5.06 6.12 0.78
C PRO A 123 4.53 4.71 0.45
N SER A 124 3.21 4.57 0.24
CA SER A 124 2.56 3.33 -0.19
C SER A 124 3.09 2.87 -1.55
N LEU A 125 3.10 3.75 -2.55
CA LEU A 125 3.57 3.40 -3.89
C LEU A 125 5.06 2.99 -3.86
N THR A 126 5.87 3.63 -3.03
CA THR A 126 7.27 3.26 -2.79
C THR A 126 7.37 1.88 -2.15
N TYR A 127 6.54 1.59 -1.14
CA TYR A 127 6.48 0.27 -0.49
C TYR A 127 6.15 -0.84 -1.50
N TRP A 128 5.09 -0.66 -2.29
CA TRP A 128 4.66 -1.64 -3.30
C TRP A 128 5.68 -1.79 -4.44
N THR A 129 6.35 -0.73 -4.90
CA THR A 129 7.29 -0.84 -6.03
C THR A 129 8.66 -1.41 -5.68
N ASN A 130 9.06 -1.29 -4.42
CA ASN A 130 10.44 -1.52 -4.00
C ASN A 130 10.64 -2.86 -3.27
N ILE A 131 9.56 -3.48 -2.78
CA ILE A 131 9.62 -4.81 -2.17
C ILE A 131 9.44 -5.87 -3.26
N GLU A 132 10.18 -6.99 -3.15
CA GLU A 132 10.01 -8.20 -3.97
C GLU A 132 8.68 -8.94 -3.71
N PHE A 133 7.59 -8.22 -3.43
CA PHE A 133 6.27 -8.83 -3.51
C PHE A 133 6.01 -9.23 -4.97
N LYS A 134 5.36 -10.38 -5.16
CA LYS A 134 4.83 -10.78 -6.46
C LYS A 134 3.66 -9.86 -6.80
N ILE A 135 3.96 -8.65 -7.20
CA ILE A 135 2.99 -7.72 -7.75
C ILE A 135 2.95 -7.96 -9.25
N SER A 136 1.76 -7.98 -9.81
CA SER A 136 1.55 -8.10 -11.24
C SER A 136 2.25 -6.98 -12.02
N GLU A 137 2.78 -7.30 -13.20
CA GLU A 137 3.42 -6.30 -14.06
C GLU A 137 2.48 -5.14 -14.44
N ARG A 138 1.17 -5.39 -14.50
CA ARG A 138 0.15 -4.37 -14.75
C ARG A 138 0.10 -3.33 -13.63
N LEU A 139 0.10 -3.76 -12.37
CA LEU A 139 0.15 -2.82 -11.24
C LEU A 139 1.53 -2.15 -11.15
N LYS A 140 2.63 -2.86 -11.41
CA LYS A 140 3.96 -2.23 -11.44
C LYS A 140 4.06 -1.10 -12.45
N LEU A 141 3.48 -1.24 -13.64
CA LEU A 141 3.50 -0.19 -14.67
C LEU A 141 2.80 1.08 -14.18
N LEU A 142 1.64 0.94 -13.51
CA LEU A 142 0.95 2.06 -12.87
C LEU A 142 1.85 2.76 -11.85
N LEU A 143 2.41 1.98 -10.93
CA LEU A 143 3.15 2.52 -9.79
C LEU A 143 4.52 3.11 -10.17
N LYS A 144 5.09 2.71 -11.31
CA LYS A 144 6.34 3.24 -11.87
C LYS A 144 6.17 4.44 -12.79
N THR A 145 4.92 4.86 -13.05
CA THR A 145 4.71 6.04 -13.89
C THR A 145 5.15 7.26 -13.08
N ASP A 146 6.15 8.01 -13.54
CA ASP A 146 6.54 9.27 -12.91
C ASP A 146 5.30 10.19 -12.91
N PHE A 147 4.74 10.43 -11.73
CA PHE A 147 3.63 11.34 -11.54
C PHE A 147 4.21 12.76 -11.48
N GLU A 148 4.46 13.34 -12.66
CA GLU A 148 4.93 14.73 -12.84
C GLU A 148 3.92 15.80 -12.37
#